data_AF-A0A433TS45-F1
#
_entry.id   AF-A0A433TS45-F1
#
_cell.length_a   1.000
_cell.length_b   1.000
_cell.length_c   1.000
_cell.angle_alpha   90.00
_cell.angle_beta   90.00
_cell.angle_gamma   90.00
#
_symmetry.space_group_name_H-M   'P 1'
#
loop_
_entity.id
_entity.type
_entity.pdbx_description
1 polymer ?
#
loop_
_entity_poly.entity_id
_entity_poly.type
_entity_poly.pdbx_seq_one_letter_code
_entity_poly.pdbx_strand_id
1 'polypeptide(L)'
;MPKWSYVVIYGHLWSSVVICGHLWSSVVICGHLWSSVVICGHLWSSVVICGHLWSSVVICGHLWSSVVICGHLWSSVVICGHLWSSVVICGHLWSSVVICGHLWSSVVICGHLWSSVVICGHLWSSVVICGHLWSSVVIFMYGHLWSSVVICGHLWSCVVICGHLWSSVVICGHLWSSVVICGHLWSSVVICGHLWSSVVICGHLWSSVVICGHLWSSVVICGHLWSSVVICGHLWSSVVICGHLWSSVVICGHLWSSVVICGHLWSSVVICGHLWSSVVICGHLWSSVVICGHLWSSVVI
;
A
#
# COMPACT_ATOMS: atom_id res chain seq x y z
N MET A 1 30.42 -25.18 23.81
CA MET A 1 29.11 -24.51 23.73
C MET A 1 29.26 -23.32 22.81
N PRO A 2 28.56 -23.27 21.65
CA PRO A 2 28.63 -22.10 20.77
C PRO A 2 28.00 -20.88 21.44
N LYS A 3 28.62 -19.70 21.30
CA LYS A 3 28.06 -18.44 21.80
C LYS A 3 27.00 -17.95 20.81
N TRP A 4 25.78 -18.47 20.92
CA TRP A 4 24.63 -18.12 20.08
C TRP A 4 24.09 -16.69 20.32
N SER A 5 24.89 -15.76 20.81
CA SER A 5 24.51 -14.36 20.95
C SER A 5 25.75 -13.49 20.96
N TYR A 6 25.77 -12.51 20.07
CA TYR A 6 26.86 -11.54 19.93
C TYR A 6 26.30 -10.22 19.40
N VAL A 7 26.87 -9.12 19.88
CA VAL A 7 26.55 -7.75 19.44
C VAL A 7 27.75 -7.23 18.65
N VAL A 8 27.54 -6.89 17.39
CA VAL A 8 28.54 -6.26 16.51
C VAL A 8 28.17 -4.79 16.36
N ILE A 9 29.10 -3.87 16.59
CA ILE A 9 28.85 -2.43 16.49
C ILE A 9 29.92 -1.79 15.61
N TYR A 10 29.49 -1.16 14.52
CA TYR A 10 30.29 -0.30 13.66
C TYR A 10 29.86 1.15 13.87
N GLY A 11 30.77 2.04 14.26
CA GLY A 11 30.45 3.45 14.54
C GLY A 11 30.20 4.25 13.26
N HIS A 12 31.28 4.60 12.57
CA HIS A 12 31.24 5.25 11.26
C HIS A 12 31.95 4.36 10.23
N LEU A 13 31.36 4.25 9.04
CA LEU A 13 31.84 3.43 7.94
C LEU A 13 31.74 4.22 6.64
N TRP A 14 32.84 4.25 5.86
CA TRP A 14 32.91 4.94 4.58
C TRP A 14 33.50 4.02 3.52
N SER A 15 32.86 3.95 2.34
CA SER A 15 33.30 3.16 1.18
C SER A 15 33.63 1.69 1.52
N SER A 16 32.82 1.09 2.40
CA SER A 16 33.12 -0.18 3.06
C SER A 16 32.13 -1.28 2.70
N VAL A 17 32.51 -2.55 2.88
CA VAL A 17 31.61 -3.70 2.76
C VAL A 17 31.63 -4.50 4.06
N VAL A 18 30.47 -4.60 4.72
CA VAL A 18 30.24 -5.45 5.89
C VAL A 18 29.51 -6.70 5.43
N ILE A 19 30.03 -7.90 5.73
CA ILE A 19 29.39 -9.17 5.40
C ILE A 19 29.24 -10.02 6.67
N CYS A 20 28.01 -10.48 6.90
CA CYS A 20 27.64 -11.42 7.96
C CYS A 20 26.95 -12.63 7.31
N GLY A 21 27.52 -13.83 7.48
CA GLY A 21 27.02 -15.05 6.84
C GLY A 21 25.73 -15.58 7.48
N HIS A 22 25.87 -16.45 8.48
CA HIS A 22 24.77 -16.97 9.29
C HIS A 22 24.82 -16.34 10.68
N LEU A 23 23.72 -15.72 11.08
CA LEU A 23 23.52 -14.95 12.30
C LEU A 23 22.39 -15.60 13.11
N TRP A 24 22.64 -16.02 14.35
CA TRP A 24 21.62 -16.56 15.26
C TRP A 24 21.65 -15.80 16.58
N SER A 25 20.47 -15.36 17.05
CA SER A 25 20.25 -14.60 18.31
C SER A 25 21.25 -13.47 18.54
N SER A 26 21.59 -12.76 17.46
CA SER A 26 22.65 -11.74 17.38
C SER A 26 22.09 -10.34 17.17
N VAL A 27 22.92 -9.32 17.39
CA VAL A 27 22.60 -7.92 17.07
C VAL A 27 23.72 -7.33 16.23
N VAL A 28 23.41 -6.74 15.08
CA VAL A 28 24.34 -5.97 14.25
C VAL A 28 23.91 -4.51 14.25
N ILE A 29 24.81 -3.60 14.60
CA ILE A 29 24.57 -2.15 14.66
C ILE A 29 25.59 -1.43 13.77
N CYS A 30 25.12 -0.58 12.88
CA CYS A 30 25.93 0.31 12.05
C CYS A 30 25.45 1.75 12.28
N GLY A 31 26.25 2.61 12.91
CA GLY A 31 25.85 3.98 13.26
C GLY A 31 25.66 4.87 12.04
N HIS A 32 26.75 5.16 11.32
CA HIS A 32 26.75 5.92 10.07
C HIS A 32 27.44 5.13 8.96
N LEU A 33 26.75 4.96 7.84
CA LEU A 33 27.21 4.30 6.61
C LEU A 33 27.20 5.33 5.47
N TRP A 34 28.35 5.58 4.85
CA TRP A 34 28.47 6.40 3.65
C TRP A 34 29.13 5.61 2.51
N SER A 35 28.52 5.59 1.33
CA SER A 35 28.97 4.80 0.17
C SER A 35 29.27 3.33 0.48
N SER A 36 28.58 2.74 1.46
CA SER A 36 28.92 1.44 2.05
C SER A 36 27.83 0.38 1.82
N VAL A 37 28.22 -0.89 1.82
CA VAL A 37 27.33 -2.04 1.63
C VAL A 37 27.33 -2.90 2.89
N VAL A 38 26.14 -3.30 3.36
CA VAL A 38 25.95 -4.27 4.45
C VAL A 38 25.21 -5.48 3.88
N ILE A 39 25.75 -6.68 4.07
CA ILE A 39 25.16 -7.94 3.60
C ILE A 39 25.01 -8.90 4.78
N CYS A 40 23.79 -9.30 5.10
CA CYS A 40 23.47 -10.37 6.05
C CYS A 40 22.86 -11.54 5.27
N GLY A 41 23.42 -12.75 5.37
CA GLY A 41 22.96 -13.92 4.63
C GLY A 41 21.68 -14.51 5.23
N HIS A 42 21.80 -15.22 6.35
CA HIS A 42 20.68 -15.80 7.10
C HIS A 42 20.66 -15.23 8.52
N LEU A 43 19.57 -14.56 8.88
CA LEU A 43 19.27 -14.02 10.21
C LEU A 43 18.21 -14.90 10.88
N TRP A 44 18.50 -15.44 12.05
CA TRP A 44 17.52 -16.14 12.90
C TRP A 44 17.51 -15.50 14.29
N SER A 45 16.33 -15.16 14.82
CA SER A 45 16.15 -14.49 16.12
C SER A 45 17.02 -13.24 16.33
N SER A 46 17.44 -12.56 15.25
CA SER A 46 18.51 -11.55 15.27
C SER A 46 17.99 -10.15 14.93
N VAL A 47 18.74 -9.12 15.31
CA VAL A 47 18.41 -7.71 15.07
C VAL A 47 19.49 -7.05 14.23
N VAL A 48 19.12 -6.30 13.19
CA VAL A 48 20.01 -5.43 12.41
C VAL A 48 19.55 -3.99 12.60
N ILE A 49 20.45 -3.08 12.96
CA ILE A 49 20.17 -1.65 13.17
C ILE A 49 21.17 -0.83 12.34
N CYS A 50 20.70 -0.01 11.42
CA CYS A 50 21.52 0.93 10.65
C CYS A 50 21.02 2.36 10.92
N GLY A 51 21.81 3.21 11.57
CA GLY A 51 21.39 4.53 12.04
C GLY A 51 21.16 5.52 10.90
N HIS A 52 22.24 5.95 10.24
CA HIS A 52 22.22 6.84 9.08
C HIS A 52 22.93 6.16 7.90
N LEU A 53 22.30 6.21 6.72
CA LEU A 53 22.79 5.62 5.49
C LEU A 53 22.79 6.68 4.40
N TRP A 54 23.92 6.87 3.71
CA TRP A 54 24.05 7.79 2.57
C TRP A 54 24.72 7.04 1.42
N SER A 55 24.09 7.02 0.24
CA SER A 55 24.56 6.27 -0.95
C SER A 55 24.91 4.81 -0.65
N SER A 56 24.19 4.19 0.29
CA SER A 56 24.56 2.90 0.89
C SER A 56 23.53 1.81 0.59
N VAL A 57 23.94 0.54 0.68
CA VAL A 57 23.09 -0.61 0.39
C VAL A 57 23.05 -1.55 1.59
N VAL A 58 21.87 -2.00 2.01
CA VAL A 58 21.66 -3.06 2.99
C VAL A 58 20.98 -4.23 2.28
N ILE A 59 21.52 -5.43 2.44
CA ILE A 59 20.96 -6.67 1.91
C ILE A 59 20.83 -7.66 3.07
N CYS A 60 19.64 -8.21 3.29
CA CYS A 60 19.36 -9.27 4.25
C CYS A 60 18.68 -10.43 3.51
N GLY A 61 19.32 -11.59 3.39
CA GLY A 61 18.85 -12.70 2.55
C GLY A 61 17.59 -13.39 3.09
N HIS A 62 17.76 -14.26 4.09
CA HIS A 62 16.65 -14.89 4.80
C HIS A 62 16.59 -14.38 6.23
N LEU A 63 15.38 -14.05 6.70
CA LEU A 63 15.13 -13.53 8.04
C LEU A 63 14.06 -14.40 8.70
N TRP A 64 14.35 -14.96 9.87
CA TRP A 64 13.39 -15.74 10.64
C TRP A 64 13.34 -15.21 12.07
N SER A 65 12.16 -14.85 12.57
CA SER A 65 11.96 -14.25 13.91
C SER A 65 12.88 -13.04 14.19
N SER A 66 13.25 -12.30 13.14
CA SER A 66 14.33 -11.30 13.16
C SER A 66 13.80 -9.89 12.90
N VAL A 67 14.57 -8.87 13.28
CA VAL A 67 14.19 -7.45 13.15
C VAL A 67 15.26 -6.70 12.34
N VAL A 68 14.86 -5.86 11.39
CA VAL A 68 15.73 -4.88 10.71
C VAL A 68 15.20 -3.49 11.03
N ILE A 69 16.09 -2.57 11.39
CA ILE A 69 15.80 -1.16 11.67
C ILE A 69 16.77 -0.31 10.88
N CYS A 70 16.29 0.62 10.05
CA CYS A 70 17.10 1.60 9.33
C CYS A 70 16.58 3.01 9.67
N GLY A 71 17.38 3.86 10.32
CA GLY A 71 16.92 5.14 10.88
C GLY A 71 16.68 6.21 9.82
N HIS A 72 17.74 6.69 9.18
CA HIS A 72 17.71 7.70 8.13
C HIS A 72 18.44 7.19 6.89
N LEU A 73 17.80 7.26 5.72
CA LEU A 73 18.34 6.80 4.44
C LEU A 73 18.36 7.94 3.43
N TRP A 74 19.50 8.18 2.79
CA TRP A 74 19.68 9.15 1.70
C TRP A 74 20.29 8.43 0.49
N SER A 75 19.64 8.48 -0.67
CA SER A 75 20.09 7.79 -1.91
C SER A 75 20.50 6.32 -1.70
N SER A 76 19.83 5.63 -0.77
CA SER A 76 20.26 4.32 -0.26
C SER A 76 19.24 3.22 -0.61
N VAL A 77 19.68 1.96 -0.59
CA VAL A 77 18.85 0.80 -0.95
C VAL A 77 18.80 -0.20 0.20
N VAL A 78 17.62 -0.70 0.55
CA VAL A 78 17.43 -1.83 1.48
C VAL A 78 16.77 -2.97 0.73
N ILE A 79 17.31 -4.18 0.84
CA ILE A 79 16.79 -5.41 0.23
C ILE A 79 16.66 -6.45 1.34
N CYS A 80 15.46 -6.98 1.55
CA CYS A 80 15.20 -8.15 2.38
C CYS A 80 14.63 -9.26 1.48
N GLY A 81 15.18 -10.48 1.55
CA GLY A 81 14.74 -11.60 0.70
C GLY A 81 13.48 -12.29 1.24
N HIS A 82 13.63 -13.45 1.89
CA HIS A 82 12.51 -14.16 2.52
C HIS A 82 12.47 -13.87 4.02
N LEU A 83 11.42 -13.17 4.46
CA LEU A 83 11.07 -12.89 5.85
C LEU A 83 10.06 -13.94 6.35
N TRP A 84 10.30 -14.49 7.53
CA TRP A 84 9.35 -15.35 8.27
C TRP A 84 9.26 -14.87 9.72
N SER A 85 8.07 -14.56 10.21
CA SER A 85 7.84 -14.04 11.56
C SER A 85 8.71 -12.82 11.92
N SER A 86 9.11 -12.03 10.94
CA SER A 86 10.17 -11.01 11.05
C SER A 86 9.62 -9.59 10.85
N VAL A 87 10.36 -8.58 11.31
CA VAL A 87 9.96 -7.16 11.26
C VAL A 87 11.01 -6.34 10.52
N VAL A 88 10.59 -5.43 9.64
CA VAL A 88 11.46 -4.41 9.02
C VAL A 88 10.91 -3.03 9.36
N ILE A 89 11.77 -2.11 9.81
CA ILE A 89 11.43 -0.74 10.17
C ILE A 89 12.40 0.19 9.43
N CYS A 90 11.90 1.15 8.66
CA CYS A 90 12.67 2.23 8.07
C CYS A 90 12.11 3.56 8.58
N GLY A 91 12.94 4.48 9.09
CA GLY A 91 12.50 5.75 9.67
C GLY A 91 12.25 6.81 8.59
N HIS A 92 13.23 7.67 8.33
CA HIS A 92 13.16 8.68 7.28
C HIS A 92 13.93 8.22 6.03
N LEU A 93 13.33 8.36 4.85
CA LEU A 93 13.93 7.98 3.57
C LEU A 93 13.92 9.17 2.62
N TRP A 94 15.04 9.43 1.95
CA TRP A 94 15.19 10.45 0.90
C TRP A 94 15.83 9.79 -0.32
N SER A 95 15.19 9.86 -1.50
CA SER A 95 15.68 9.28 -2.76
C SER A 95 16.10 7.81 -2.67
N SER A 96 15.48 7.04 -1.76
CA SER A 96 15.93 5.71 -1.34
C SER A 96 14.95 4.61 -1.77
N VAL A 97 15.42 3.37 -1.84
CA VAL A 97 14.63 2.21 -2.28
C VAL A 97 14.58 1.15 -1.18
N VAL A 98 13.41 0.57 -0.92
CA VAL A 98 13.24 -0.62 -0.06
C VAL A 98 12.63 -1.74 -0.89
N ILE A 99 13.13 -2.96 -0.77
CA ILE A 99 12.65 -4.15 -1.46
C ILE A 99 12.48 -5.28 -0.44
N CYS A 100 11.32 -5.94 -0.39
CA CYS A 100 11.07 -7.13 0.43
C CYS A 100 10.52 -8.28 -0.44
N GLY A 101 11.23 -9.40 -0.56
CA GLY A 101 10.95 -10.45 -1.56
C GLY A 101 9.75 -11.34 -1.25
N HIS A 102 9.83 -12.11 -0.17
CA HIS A 102 8.75 -12.96 0.34
C HIS A 102 8.55 -12.67 1.82
N LEU A 103 7.32 -12.53 2.28
CA LEU A 103 6.98 -12.23 3.66
C LEU A 103 5.97 -13.27 4.16
N TRP A 104 6.29 -14.00 5.22
CA TRP A 104 5.38 -14.92 5.90
C TRP A 104 5.24 -14.52 7.36
N SER A 105 4.01 -14.26 7.84
CA SER A 105 3.74 -13.80 9.21
C SER A 105 4.57 -12.59 9.66
N SER A 106 4.98 -11.73 8.73
CA SER A 106 6.01 -10.70 8.92
C SER A 106 5.45 -9.27 8.80
N VAL A 107 6.17 -8.28 9.32
CA VAL A 107 5.74 -6.87 9.36
C VAL A 107 6.78 -5.96 8.68
N VAL A 108 6.34 -4.97 7.90
CA VAL A 108 7.18 -3.89 7.38
C VAL A 108 6.59 -2.55 7.82
N ILE A 109 7.43 -1.60 8.24
CA ILE A 109 7.05 -0.26 8.67
C ILE A 109 8.01 0.75 8.03
N CYS A 110 7.51 1.78 7.36
CA CYS A 110 8.32 2.88 6.80
C CYS A 110 7.77 4.24 7.29
N GLY A 111 8.58 5.13 7.85
CA GLY A 111 8.15 6.31 8.61
C GLY A 111 7.80 7.55 7.77
N HIS A 112 8.82 8.26 7.28
CA HIS A 112 8.67 9.47 6.46
C HIS A 112 9.52 9.34 5.18
N LEU A 113 8.88 9.17 4.02
CA LEU A 113 9.53 8.94 2.73
C LEU A 113 9.47 10.21 1.86
N TRP A 114 10.57 10.55 1.20
CA TRP A 114 10.66 11.61 0.19
C TRP A 114 11.37 11.09 -1.06
N SER A 115 10.77 11.25 -2.24
CA SER A 115 11.30 10.81 -3.54
C SER A 115 11.75 9.33 -3.58
N SER A 116 11.13 8.48 -2.75
CA SER A 116 11.62 7.12 -2.44
C SER A 116 10.68 6.05 -2.99
N VAL A 117 11.17 4.80 -3.11
CA VAL A 117 10.43 3.66 -3.63
C VAL A 117 10.38 2.52 -2.61
N VAL A 118 9.22 1.90 -2.43
CA VAL A 118 9.05 0.66 -1.65
C VAL A 118 8.50 -0.41 -2.56
N ILE A 119 9.14 -1.58 -2.59
CA ILE A 119 8.73 -2.74 -3.36
C ILE A 119 8.54 -3.93 -2.41
N CYS A 120 7.44 -4.65 -2.56
CA CYS A 120 7.22 -5.94 -1.90
C CYS A 120 6.81 -6.99 -2.93
N GLY A 121 7.18 -8.26 -2.71
CA GLY A 121 6.79 -9.38 -3.56
C GLY A 121 5.62 -10.16 -2.97
N HIS A 122 5.83 -11.44 -2.65
CA HIS A 122 4.80 -12.31 -2.08
C HIS A 122 4.59 -12.01 -0.59
N LEU A 123 3.34 -11.85 -0.16
CA LEU A 123 2.98 -11.73 1.26
C LEU A 123 2.09 -12.91 1.65
N TRP A 124 2.26 -13.46 2.85
CA TRP A 124 1.36 -14.42 3.48
C TRP A 124 1.23 -14.05 4.95
N SER A 125 0.01 -13.80 5.45
CA SER A 125 -0.28 -13.44 6.85
C SER A 125 0.53 -12.25 7.37
N SER A 126 0.93 -11.34 6.47
CA SER A 126 1.94 -10.30 6.73
C SER A 126 1.35 -8.89 6.67
N VAL A 127 1.97 -7.93 7.36
CA VAL A 127 1.51 -6.54 7.48
C VAL A 127 2.54 -5.58 6.89
N VAL A 128 2.12 -4.55 6.16
CA VAL A 128 2.99 -3.48 5.65
C VAL A 128 2.38 -2.13 6.02
N ILE A 129 3.17 -1.23 6.58
CA ILE A 129 2.76 0.10 7.06
C ILE A 129 3.70 1.15 6.48
N CYS A 130 3.19 2.19 5.85
CA CYS A 130 3.95 3.38 5.44
C CYS A 130 3.31 4.61 6.08
N GLY A 131 4.09 5.51 6.68
CA GLY A 131 3.62 6.69 7.41
C GLY A 131 3.37 7.87 6.47
N HIS A 132 4.28 8.85 6.46
CA HIS A 132 4.25 9.96 5.51
C HIS A 132 5.06 9.63 4.26
N LEU A 133 4.59 10.05 3.08
CA LEU A 133 5.21 9.83 1.78
C LEU A 133 5.10 11.11 0.95
N TRP A 134 6.18 11.55 0.32
CA TRP A 134 6.22 12.70 -0.59
C TRP A 134 6.97 12.31 -1.87
N SER A 135 6.40 12.54 -3.06
CA SER A 135 6.95 12.19 -4.37
C SER A 135 7.41 10.73 -4.50
N SER A 136 6.77 9.80 -3.76
CA SER A 136 7.27 8.44 -3.51
C SER A 136 6.36 7.35 -4.10
N VAL A 137 6.90 6.16 -4.35
CA VAL A 137 6.18 5.06 -5.02
C VAL A 137 6.18 3.79 -4.15
N VAL A 138 5.06 3.08 -4.06
CA VAL A 138 4.90 1.82 -3.34
C VAL A 138 4.35 0.76 -4.32
N ILE A 139 5.00 -0.39 -4.44
CA ILE A 139 4.65 -1.43 -5.44
C ILE A 139 4.66 -2.82 -4.80
N PHE A 140 3.57 -3.56 -4.90
CA PHE A 140 3.51 -4.98 -4.59
C PHE A 140 3.53 -5.77 -5.90
N MET A 141 4.74 -6.06 -6.42
CA MET A 141 4.96 -6.58 -7.77
C MET A 141 4.73 -8.09 -7.87
N TYR A 142 3.85 -8.52 -8.78
CA TYR A 142 3.56 -9.91 -9.19
C TYR A 142 3.18 -10.91 -8.09
N GLY A 143 3.36 -10.55 -6.81
CA GLY A 143 3.08 -11.40 -5.67
C GLY A 143 1.60 -11.68 -5.52
N HIS A 144 1.31 -12.91 -5.13
CA HIS A 144 0.10 -13.23 -4.38
C HIS A 144 0.31 -12.73 -2.94
N LEU A 145 -0.49 -11.74 -2.54
CA LEU A 145 -0.69 -11.29 -1.17
C LEU A 145 -1.80 -12.15 -0.55
N TRP A 146 -1.48 -12.99 0.43
CA TRP A 146 -2.37 -13.96 1.07
C TRP A 146 -2.63 -13.55 2.51
N SER A 147 -3.88 -13.40 2.94
CA SER A 147 -4.23 -13.08 4.36
C SER A 147 -3.48 -11.88 4.95
N SER A 148 -3.11 -10.90 4.12
CA SER A 148 -2.16 -9.83 4.46
C SER A 148 -2.85 -8.48 4.73
N VAL A 149 -2.15 -7.51 5.32
CA VAL A 149 -2.66 -6.15 5.55
C VAL A 149 -1.65 -5.12 5.03
N VAL A 150 -2.10 -4.12 4.30
CA VAL A 150 -1.30 -2.96 3.87
C VAL A 150 -1.93 -1.70 4.45
N ILE A 151 -1.12 -0.76 4.94
CA ILE A 151 -1.54 0.52 5.50
C ILE A 151 -0.60 1.62 4.98
N CYS A 152 -1.12 2.73 4.49
CA CYS A 152 -0.36 3.93 4.12
C CYS A 152 -0.97 5.15 4.84
N GLY A 153 -0.17 6.07 5.35
CA GLY A 153 -0.60 7.17 6.23
C GLY A 153 -0.95 8.45 5.49
N HIS A 154 0.01 9.34 5.30
CA HIS A 154 -0.13 10.58 4.51
C HIS A 154 0.69 10.49 3.23
N LEU A 155 0.08 10.70 2.06
CA LEU A 155 0.78 10.69 0.76
C LEU A 155 0.73 12.08 0.11
N TRP A 156 1.79 12.51 -0.56
CA TRP A 156 1.83 13.73 -1.38
C TRP A 156 2.57 13.43 -2.69
N SER A 157 1.95 13.62 -3.87
CA SER A 157 2.53 13.30 -5.19
C SER A 157 3.05 11.86 -5.33
N CYS A 158 2.41 10.89 -4.66
CA CYS A 158 2.87 9.50 -4.58
C CYS A 158 2.13 8.54 -5.53
N VAL A 159 2.59 7.30 -5.65
CA VAL A 159 1.89 6.22 -6.37
C VAL A 159 1.91 4.95 -5.53
N VAL A 160 0.80 4.22 -5.43
CA VAL A 160 0.68 2.89 -4.80
C VAL A 160 0.18 1.91 -5.85
N ILE A 161 0.75 0.71 -5.95
CA ILE A 161 0.36 -0.33 -6.92
C ILE A 161 0.35 -1.69 -6.21
N CYS A 162 -0.75 -2.43 -6.21
CA CYS A 162 -0.86 -3.77 -5.62
C CYS A 162 -1.12 -4.84 -6.69
N GLY A 163 -0.51 -6.02 -6.57
CA GLY A 163 -0.58 -7.12 -7.55
C GLY A 163 -1.82 -8.02 -7.42
N HIS A 164 -1.61 -9.30 -7.08
CA HIS A 164 -2.69 -10.24 -6.78
C HIS A 164 -2.96 -10.28 -5.26
N LEU A 165 -4.16 -9.98 -4.81
CA LEU A 165 -4.58 -10.08 -3.41
C LEU A 165 -5.56 -11.23 -3.24
N TRP A 166 -5.38 -12.04 -2.21
CA TRP A 166 -6.32 -13.05 -1.75
C TRP A 166 -6.48 -12.94 -0.22
N SER A 167 -7.71 -12.79 0.25
CA SER A 167 -8.07 -12.66 1.68
C SER A 167 -7.35 -11.51 2.41
N SER A 168 -6.96 -10.44 1.72
CA SER A 168 -6.07 -9.40 2.23
C SER A 168 -6.77 -8.04 2.41
N VAL A 169 -6.19 -7.14 3.21
CA VAL A 169 -6.68 -5.77 3.46
C VAL A 169 -5.66 -4.75 2.96
N VAL A 170 -6.10 -3.62 2.41
CA VAL A 170 -5.31 -2.42 2.17
C VAL A 170 -6.01 -1.24 2.85
N ILE A 171 -5.26 -0.27 3.35
CA ILE A 171 -5.74 0.97 3.95
C ILE A 171 -4.83 2.10 3.48
N CYS A 172 -5.38 3.24 3.08
CA CYS A 172 -4.67 4.49 2.82
C CYS A 172 -5.33 5.61 3.64
N GLY A 173 -4.56 6.43 4.32
CA GLY A 173 -5.03 7.54 5.15
C GLY A 173 -5.26 8.80 4.31
N HIS A 174 -4.49 9.85 4.58
CA HIS A 174 -4.49 11.07 3.79
C HIS A 174 -3.72 10.88 2.48
N LEU A 175 -4.18 11.49 1.38
CA LEU A 175 -3.44 11.55 0.11
C LEU A 175 -3.53 12.96 -0.47
N TRP A 176 -2.54 13.40 -1.23
CA TRP A 176 -2.50 14.65 -1.97
C TRP A 176 -1.79 14.37 -3.31
N SER A 177 -2.35 14.75 -4.45
CA SER A 177 -1.78 14.52 -5.81
C SER A 177 -1.32 13.08 -6.09
N SER A 178 -1.89 12.06 -5.44
CA SER A 178 -1.31 10.71 -5.39
C SER A 178 -2.18 9.65 -6.06
N VAL A 179 -1.58 8.61 -6.65
CA VAL A 179 -2.27 7.49 -7.32
C VAL A 179 -2.25 6.23 -6.45
N VAL A 180 -3.29 5.41 -6.54
CA VAL A 180 -3.40 4.05 -5.98
C VAL A 180 -3.89 3.14 -7.10
N ILE A 181 -3.36 1.93 -7.23
CA ILE A 181 -3.73 0.91 -8.22
C ILE A 181 -3.76 -0.45 -7.53
N CYS A 182 -4.75 -1.30 -7.80
CA CYS A 182 -4.78 -2.70 -7.36
C CYS A 182 -5.09 -3.62 -8.54
N GLY A 183 -4.40 -4.75 -8.70
CA GLY A 183 -4.48 -5.60 -9.88
C GLY A 183 -5.65 -6.57 -9.84
N HIS A 184 -5.43 -7.76 -9.28
CA HIS A 184 -6.44 -8.79 -9.07
C HIS A 184 -6.73 -8.91 -7.57
N LEU A 185 -7.98 -8.92 -7.13
CA LEU A 185 -8.36 -9.06 -5.72
C LEU A 185 -9.37 -10.18 -5.54
N TRP A 186 -9.18 -11.02 -4.53
CA TRP A 186 -10.06 -12.12 -4.14
C TRP A 186 -10.30 -12.04 -2.63
N SER A 187 -11.55 -12.02 -2.17
CA SER A 187 -11.92 -11.99 -0.74
C SER A 187 -11.25 -10.85 0.07
N SER A 188 -10.92 -9.73 -0.57
CA SER A 188 -10.02 -8.70 -0.02
C SER A 188 -10.75 -7.40 0.27
N VAL A 189 -10.17 -6.51 1.10
CA VAL A 189 -10.73 -5.20 1.47
C VAL A 189 -9.72 -4.12 1.10
N VAL A 190 -10.12 -2.98 0.54
CA VAL A 190 -9.21 -1.85 0.27
C VAL A 190 -9.85 -0.53 0.73
N ILE A 191 -9.27 0.16 1.71
CA ILE A 191 -9.83 1.35 2.36
C ILE A 191 -9.00 2.57 1.98
N CYS A 192 -9.61 3.73 1.71
CA CYS A 192 -8.89 5.00 1.52
C CYS A 192 -9.55 6.13 2.35
N GLY A 193 -8.77 7.08 2.88
CA GLY A 193 -9.15 7.95 4.00
C GLY A 193 -9.50 9.40 3.62
N HIS A 194 -8.48 10.26 3.50
CA HIS A 194 -8.53 11.72 3.31
C HIS A 194 -7.73 12.17 2.07
N LEU A 195 -8.21 11.89 0.85
CA LEU A 195 -7.47 12.14 -0.39
C LEU A 195 -7.62 13.59 -0.88
N TRP A 196 -6.75 14.03 -1.81
CA TRP A 196 -6.82 15.32 -2.49
C TRP A 196 -6.10 15.22 -3.86
N SER A 197 -6.69 15.68 -4.97
CA SER A 197 -6.11 15.67 -6.33
C SER A 197 -5.54 14.31 -6.77
N SER A 198 -6.10 13.23 -6.23
CA SER A 198 -5.53 11.89 -6.21
C SER A 198 -6.22 10.93 -7.21
N VAL A 199 -5.78 9.69 -7.28
CA VAL A 199 -6.37 8.64 -8.10
C VAL A 199 -6.39 7.35 -7.28
N VAL A 200 -7.47 6.59 -7.39
CA VAL A 200 -7.56 5.17 -7.04
C VAL A 200 -7.89 4.45 -8.34
N ILE A 201 -7.38 3.24 -8.50
CA ILE A 201 -7.60 2.33 -9.61
C ILE A 201 -7.66 0.93 -9.00
N CYS A 202 -8.51 0.06 -9.51
CA CYS A 202 -8.45 -1.39 -9.30
C CYS A 202 -8.64 -2.11 -10.65
N GLY A 203 -8.27 -3.37 -10.77
CA GLY A 203 -8.37 -4.13 -12.01
C GLY A 203 -9.52 -5.13 -11.94
N HIS A 204 -9.21 -6.38 -11.65
CA HIS A 204 -10.18 -7.44 -11.43
C HIS A 204 -10.44 -7.64 -9.94
N LEU A 205 -11.70 -7.75 -9.51
CA LEU A 205 -12.05 -7.97 -8.11
C LEU A 205 -13.12 -9.05 -7.95
N TRP A 206 -12.97 -9.89 -6.93
CA TRP A 206 -13.82 -11.04 -6.61
C TRP A 206 -14.04 -11.08 -5.10
N SER A 207 -15.29 -11.10 -4.63
CA SER A 207 -15.63 -11.13 -3.18
C SER A 207 -14.97 -10.00 -2.37
N SER A 208 -14.66 -8.85 -3.00
CA SER A 208 -13.71 -7.86 -2.46
C SER A 208 -14.31 -6.48 -2.20
N VAL A 209 -14.21 -6.01 -0.96
CA VAL A 209 -14.69 -4.70 -0.51
C VAL A 209 -13.72 -3.59 -0.93
N VAL A 210 -14.23 -2.40 -1.24
CA VAL A 210 -13.50 -1.13 -1.06
C VAL A 210 -14.25 -0.21 -0.12
N ILE A 211 -13.53 0.66 0.59
CA ILE A 211 -14.07 1.77 1.35
C ILE A 211 -13.23 3.02 1.00
N CYS A 212 -13.84 4.19 1.03
CA CYS A 212 -13.26 5.44 0.55
C CYS A 212 -13.94 6.57 1.35
N GLY A 213 -13.25 7.27 2.25
CA GLY A 213 -13.89 8.06 3.33
C GLY A 213 -14.22 9.52 3.01
N HIS A 214 -13.22 10.28 2.59
CA HIS A 214 -13.25 11.71 2.25
C HIS A 214 -12.14 11.98 1.23
N LEU A 215 -12.45 12.36 -0.02
CA LEU A 215 -11.45 12.24 -1.10
C LEU A 215 -11.50 13.40 -2.15
N TRP A 216 -10.74 14.52 -2.06
CA TRP A 216 -10.80 15.69 -2.99
C TRP A 216 -10.25 15.43 -4.39
N SER A 217 -10.81 16.07 -5.43
CA SER A 217 -10.34 16.13 -6.82
C SER A 217 -9.82 14.80 -7.35
N SER A 218 -10.44 13.68 -6.92
CA SER A 218 -9.81 12.36 -7.01
C SER A 218 -10.62 11.24 -7.63
N VAL A 219 -9.88 10.28 -8.20
CA VAL A 219 -10.37 9.30 -9.17
C VAL A 219 -10.55 7.91 -8.53
N VAL A 220 -11.37 7.04 -9.14
CA VAL A 220 -11.57 5.62 -8.76
C VAL A 220 -11.85 4.76 -10.00
N ILE A 221 -10.79 4.28 -10.66
CA ILE A 221 -10.88 3.50 -11.89
C ILE A 221 -10.75 2.00 -11.60
N CYS A 222 -11.80 1.38 -11.06
CA CYS A 222 -11.81 0.01 -10.53
C CYS A 222 -12.40 -1.05 -11.49
N GLY A 223 -11.67 -1.39 -12.56
CA GLY A 223 -11.96 -2.30 -13.68
C GLY A 223 -13.24 -3.16 -13.70
N HIS A 224 -13.10 -4.47 -13.49
CA HIS A 224 -14.10 -5.53 -13.62
C HIS A 224 -14.30 -6.26 -12.28
N LEU A 225 -15.48 -6.22 -11.69
CA LEU A 225 -15.63 -6.54 -10.25
C LEU A 225 -16.86 -7.38 -9.97
N TRP A 226 -16.71 -8.29 -9.03
CA TRP A 226 -17.59 -9.42 -8.80
C TRP A 226 -17.76 -9.65 -7.29
N SER A 227 -19.02 -9.68 -6.81
CA SER A 227 -19.37 -9.80 -5.38
C SER A 227 -18.61 -8.83 -4.45
N SER A 228 -18.44 -7.58 -4.88
CA SER A 228 -17.36 -6.70 -4.41
C SER A 228 -17.88 -5.33 -3.94
N VAL A 229 -18.00 -5.12 -2.63
CA VAL A 229 -18.73 -3.97 -2.06
C VAL A 229 -17.87 -2.72 -1.95
N VAL A 230 -18.11 -1.65 -2.71
CA VAL A 230 -17.50 -0.33 -2.43
C VAL A 230 -18.19 0.37 -1.26
N ILE A 231 -17.54 1.34 -0.64
CA ILE A 231 -18.12 2.29 0.32
C ILE A 231 -17.38 3.63 0.20
N CYS A 232 -17.57 4.31 -0.92
CA CYS A 232 -17.19 5.71 -1.12
C CYS A 232 -18.16 6.63 -0.34
N GLY A 233 -17.81 6.99 0.90
CA GLY A 233 -18.44 8.03 1.74
C GLY A 233 -17.94 9.44 1.41
N HIS A 234 -18.78 10.44 1.70
CA HIS A 234 -18.64 11.92 1.58
C HIS A 234 -17.52 12.51 0.68
N LEU A 235 -17.89 13.04 -0.49
CA LEU A 235 -17.03 12.99 -1.67
C LEU A 235 -16.83 14.33 -2.40
N TRP A 236 -15.68 14.44 -3.08
CA TRP A 236 -14.91 15.68 -3.12
C TRP A 236 -14.18 15.67 -4.53
N SER A 237 -14.76 16.33 -5.55
CA SER A 237 -14.38 16.46 -7.02
C SER A 237 -13.57 15.43 -7.90
N SER A 238 -13.34 14.14 -7.61
CA SER A 238 -14.20 12.99 -8.00
C SER A 238 -14.18 12.40 -9.44
N VAL A 239 -13.83 11.11 -9.65
CA VAL A 239 -13.87 10.41 -10.97
C VAL A 239 -14.03 8.86 -10.83
N VAL A 240 -15.19 8.29 -10.46
CA VAL A 240 -15.37 6.83 -10.16
C VAL A 240 -15.87 5.97 -11.33
N ILE A 241 -15.08 5.56 -12.32
CA ILE A 241 -15.53 5.07 -13.66
C ILE A 241 -16.37 3.73 -13.70
N CYS A 242 -17.53 3.66 -13.03
CA CYS A 242 -18.46 2.53 -12.73
C CYS A 242 -19.51 1.98 -13.78
N GLY A 243 -19.28 1.24 -14.88
CA GLY A 243 -18.10 0.70 -15.58
C GLY A 243 -17.42 -0.37 -14.76
N HIS A 244 -16.70 0.13 -13.78
CA HIS A 244 -16.44 -0.42 -12.46
C HIS A 244 -17.76 -0.74 -11.76
N LEU A 245 -18.47 -1.73 -12.27
CA LEU A 245 -19.73 -2.31 -11.79
C LEU A 245 -19.47 -3.10 -10.51
N TRP A 246 -18.89 -2.37 -9.57
CA TRP A 246 -18.47 -2.79 -8.27
C TRP A 246 -19.72 -3.21 -7.52
N SER A 247 -19.71 -4.41 -6.98
CA SER A 247 -20.89 -5.24 -6.76
C SER A 247 -21.38 -5.30 -5.32
N SER A 248 -22.50 -4.68 -4.97
CA SER A 248 -22.80 -3.27 -5.18
C SER A 248 -21.81 -2.31 -4.48
N VAL A 249 -22.39 -1.60 -3.54
CA VAL A 249 -21.90 -0.47 -2.75
C VAL A 249 -22.28 0.82 -3.51
N VAL A 250 -22.29 2.02 -2.93
CA VAL A 250 -21.26 2.58 -2.06
C VAL A 250 -21.91 3.28 -0.83
N ILE A 251 -22.17 2.55 0.28
CA ILE A 251 -23.38 2.81 1.12
C ILE A 251 -23.62 4.25 1.58
N CYS A 252 -22.66 4.87 2.26
CA CYS A 252 -22.90 6.04 3.13
C CYS A 252 -23.69 7.20 2.47
N GLY A 253 -23.42 7.64 1.25
CA GLY A 253 -22.19 7.42 0.48
C GLY A 253 -22.33 7.95 -0.93
N HIS A 254 -22.63 7.05 -1.88
CA HIS A 254 -23.22 7.27 -3.22
C HIS A 254 -23.05 8.67 -3.83
N LEU A 255 -21.80 9.12 -4.00
CA LEU A 255 -21.40 10.22 -4.88
C LEU A 255 -19.94 10.02 -5.39
N TRP A 256 -19.06 11.00 -5.13
CA TRP A 256 -17.86 11.38 -5.87
C TRP A 256 -18.26 11.86 -7.27
N SER A 257 -18.61 13.17 -7.38
CA SER A 257 -18.73 14.11 -8.54
C SER A 257 -18.31 13.68 -9.95
N SER A 258 -18.73 12.50 -10.36
CA SER A 258 -19.51 12.34 -11.56
C SER A 258 -18.99 11.21 -12.41
N VAL A 259 -17.69 10.91 -12.31
CA VAL A 259 -17.02 9.79 -13.00
C VAL A 259 -17.71 8.45 -12.81
N VAL A 260 -18.49 8.29 -11.74
CA VAL A 260 -19.52 7.26 -11.53
C VAL A 260 -20.32 7.06 -12.85
N ILE A 261 -19.93 6.05 -13.65
CA ILE A 261 -19.75 6.08 -15.15
C ILE A 261 -20.89 6.69 -16.01
N CYS A 262 -20.60 7.46 -17.08
CA CYS A 262 -19.32 7.61 -17.81
C CYS A 262 -19.47 7.81 -19.35
N GLY A 263 -19.73 6.78 -20.17
CA GLY A 263 -19.65 5.36 -19.84
C GLY A 263 -20.44 4.35 -20.67
N HIS A 264 -21.46 3.67 -20.14
CA HIS A 264 -22.48 4.20 -19.25
C HIS A 264 -23.20 3.13 -18.37
N LEU A 265 -23.26 3.30 -17.02
CA LEU A 265 -23.98 2.43 -16.04
C LEU A 265 -24.07 3.01 -14.59
N TRP A 266 -24.02 2.22 -13.49
CA TRP A 266 -24.49 2.59 -12.12
C TRP A 266 -23.89 1.74 -10.94
N SER A 267 -24.08 2.15 -9.66
CA SER A 267 -23.68 1.43 -8.41
C SER A 267 -24.75 1.49 -7.28
N SER A 268 -25.30 0.35 -6.81
CA SER A 268 -26.40 0.19 -5.80
C SER A 268 -25.92 -0.59 -4.55
N VAL A 269 -26.55 -0.61 -3.38
CA VAL A 269 -27.63 -1.53 -2.91
C VAL A 269 -27.94 -1.29 -1.38
N VAL A 270 -27.93 -0.08 -0.78
CA VAL A 270 -27.79 1.29 -1.32
C VAL A 270 -27.76 2.33 -0.16
N ILE A 271 -28.27 3.55 -0.33
CA ILE A 271 -28.28 4.65 0.67
C ILE A 271 -29.27 4.41 1.83
N CYS A 272 -29.13 4.94 3.04
CA CYS A 272 -28.24 5.98 3.61
C CYS A 272 -28.46 7.42 3.10
N GLY A 273 -27.42 8.17 2.71
CA GLY A 273 -27.52 9.50 2.08
C GLY A 273 -27.15 9.50 0.58
N HIS A 274 -27.89 10.27 -0.23
CA HIS A 274 -27.80 10.29 -1.70
C HIS A 274 -27.74 11.71 -2.30
N LEU A 275 -26.91 11.95 -3.33
CA LEU A 275 -27.13 13.04 -4.31
C LEU A 275 -26.27 12.93 -5.61
N TRP A 276 -26.34 11.84 -6.39
CA TRP A 276 -25.66 11.74 -7.70
C TRP A 276 -26.64 11.65 -8.89
N SER A 277 -26.42 12.28 -10.05
CA SER A 277 -25.27 13.11 -10.49
C SER A 277 -25.71 14.49 -11.07
N SER A 278 -24.99 15.19 -11.99
CA SER A 278 -24.63 14.83 -13.39
C SER A 278 -23.24 14.20 -13.62
N VAL A 279 -23.09 13.38 -14.68
CA VAL A 279 -21.90 12.51 -14.92
C VAL A 279 -22.26 11.06 -15.36
N VAL A 280 -23.44 10.57 -14.93
CA VAL A 280 -23.88 9.15 -14.97
C VAL A 280 -25.01 8.92 -15.99
N ILE A 281 -25.14 7.71 -16.59
CA ILE A 281 -25.52 7.53 -18.01
C ILE A 281 -25.87 8.83 -18.71
N CYS A 282 -24.83 9.52 -19.18
CA CYS A 282 -24.92 10.91 -19.55
C CYS A 282 -25.12 11.11 -21.07
N GLY A 283 -26.31 11.42 -21.57
CA GLY A 283 -27.63 11.48 -20.91
C GLY A 283 -27.69 12.30 -19.61
N HIS A 284 -28.43 11.78 -18.64
CA HIS A 284 -28.38 12.08 -17.22
C HIS A 284 -29.19 11.03 -16.40
N LEU A 285 -28.65 9.85 -16.09
CA LEU A 285 -29.24 8.90 -15.10
C LEU A 285 -29.61 9.64 -13.80
N TRP A 286 -30.88 9.54 -13.31
CA TRP A 286 -31.33 10.47 -12.26
C TRP A 286 -32.47 10.13 -11.28
N SER A 287 -32.45 10.97 -10.23
CA SER A 287 -33.00 10.94 -8.88
C SER A 287 -34.51 10.79 -8.71
N SER A 288 -35.10 9.68 -9.15
CA SER A 288 -35.96 8.94 -8.21
C SER A 288 -35.11 8.44 -7.02
N VAL A 289 -35.74 7.95 -5.94
CA VAL A 289 -34.98 7.44 -4.76
C VAL A 289 -34.04 6.30 -5.18
N VAL A 290 -32.98 6.03 -4.42
CA VAL A 290 -32.08 4.91 -4.59
C VAL A 290 -31.84 4.21 -3.26
N ILE A 291 -32.76 3.47 -2.63
CA ILE A 291 -34.23 3.43 -2.72
C ILE A 291 -34.86 3.36 -4.15
N CYS A 292 -34.30 2.68 -5.16
CA CYS A 292 -33.64 1.38 -5.15
C CYS A 292 -34.08 0.50 -3.96
N GLY A 293 -35.37 0.15 -3.79
CA GLY A 293 -36.58 0.58 -4.54
C GLY A 293 -36.44 0.62 -6.06
N HIS A 294 -36.76 1.76 -6.70
CA HIS A 294 -36.26 2.12 -8.04
C HIS A 294 -36.07 3.65 -8.18
N LEU A 295 -34.86 4.09 -8.57
CA LEU A 295 -34.73 5.09 -9.64
C LEU A 295 -34.45 4.30 -10.91
N TRP A 296 -33.28 3.65 -10.87
CA TRP A 296 -32.76 2.70 -11.84
C TRP A 296 -32.59 3.23 -13.26
N SER A 297 -31.40 2.98 -13.82
CA SER A 297 -31.00 3.16 -15.21
C SER A 297 -32.17 2.94 -16.19
N SER A 298 -32.82 3.95 -16.77
CA SER A 298 -32.46 5.37 -16.90
C SER A 298 -31.05 5.59 -17.47
N VAL A 299 -30.97 5.51 -18.80
CA VAL A 299 -30.71 6.78 -19.48
C VAL A 299 -31.95 7.66 -19.24
N VAL A 300 -32.00 8.37 -18.12
CA VAL A 300 -32.69 9.66 -18.09
C VAL A 300 -31.76 10.62 -18.83
N ILE A 301 -32.27 11.77 -19.26
CA ILE A 301 -31.52 12.92 -19.74
C ILE A 301 -32.14 14.16 -19.11
#